data_AF-X1B119-F1
#
_entry.id   AF-X1B119-F1
#
_cell.length_a   1.000
_cell.length_b   1.000
_cell.length_c   1.000
_cell.angle_alpha   90.00
_cell.angle_beta   90.00
_cell.angle_gamma   90.00
#
_symmetry.space_group_name_H-M   'P 1'
#
loop_
_entity.id
_entity.type
_entity.pdbx_description
1 polymer ?
#
loop_
_entity_poly.entity_id
_entity_poly.type
_entity_poly.pdbx_seq_one_letter_code
_entity_poly.pdbx_strand_id
1 'polypeptide(L)'
;IFDSENIKTYPVKERISKVKIGDFKDLSTYREQNFKATQSTIKKIRDLSKKLIEFRADGKPVIIFTGAHLIKNGLGPVLIDLVKRGLVTLIGGNGATVIHDFELALIGETSEDVPSVLEKGQFGMAYEFNYINKALEIGDKCELGFGEVIGKFMSEESFSRKVASELLAEGKKIIFKYPDISLAANCYKENVPFTVHAGIGTDVIDQLRTFNGKYKGGCSGRDFLILVNEITKFIQGGAIINIGSAVTGPEVILKAVSMACNAGKKPNDFLIADFDIRSAYSKSAPDQCSENYYFRDQKSLVYRIP
;
A
#
# COMPACT_ATOMS: atom_id res chain seq x y z
N ILE A 1 19.33 -23.81 4.36
CA ILE A 1 18.05 -23.07 4.57
C ILE A 1 17.95 -22.80 6.06
N PHE A 2 17.47 -21.62 6.48
CA PHE A 2 17.29 -21.30 7.91
C PHE A 2 16.20 -22.18 8.52
N ASP A 3 16.42 -22.72 9.72
CA ASP A 3 15.42 -23.50 10.46
C ASP A 3 14.51 -22.56 11.27
N SER A 4 13.26 -22.44 10.83
CA SER A 4 12.25 -21.57 11.46
C SER A 4 11.44 -22.24 12.56
N GLU A 5 11.69 -23.51 12.93
CA GLU A 5 10.86 -24.25 13.89
C GLU A 5 10.82 -23.57 15.28
N ASN A 6 11.92 -22.94 15.67
CA ASN A 6 12.07 -22.30 16.98
C ASN A 6 11.63 -20.83 17.01
N ILE A 7 11.06 -20.29 15.93
CA ILE A 7 10.52 -18.93 15.93
C ILE A 7 9.32 -18.84 16.86
N LYS A 8 9.40 -17.92 17.82
CA LYS A 8 8.35 -17.67 18.81
C LYS A 8 7.67 -16.35 18.52
N THR A 9 6.35 -16.34 18.69
CA THR A 9 5.53 -15.14 18.57
C THR A 9 5.00 -14.70 19.93
N TYR A 10 4.59 -13.45 20.03
CA TYR A 10 3.90 -12.90 21.20
C TYR A 10 2.62 -12.17 20.78
N PRO A 11 1.62 -12.00 21.67
CA PRO A 11 0.41 -11.26 21.33
C PRO A 11 0.70 -9.78 21.02
N VAL A 12 0.15 -9.25 19.93
CA VAL A 12 0.38 -7.85 19.51
C VAL A 12 0.01 -6.83 20.57
N LYS A 13 -0.95 -7.15 21.46
CA LYS A 13 -1.37 -6.30 22.59
C LYS A 13 -0.26 -6.04 23.62
N GLU A 14 0.77 -6.90 23.66
CA GLU A 14 1.94 -6.77 24.54
C GLU A 14 3.03 -5.90 23.90
N ARG A 15 2.88 -5.56 22.62
CA ARG A 15 3.83 -4.73 21.87
C ARG A 15 3.69 -3.26 22.22
N ILE A 16 4.82 -2.59 22.41
CA ILE A 16 4.88 -1.14 22.46
C ILE A 16 4.79 -0.59 21.03
N SER A 17 3.69 0.11 20.73
CA SER A 17 3.44 0.75 19.43
C SER A 17 3.62 2.27 19.53
N LYS A 18 4.27 2.88 18.54
CA LYS A 18 4.59 4.32 18.50
C LYS A 18 3.43 5.19 18.00
N VAL A 19 2.47 4.60 17.31
CA VAL A 19 1.35 5.29 16.68
C VAL A 19 0.05 4.68 17.16
N LYS A 20 -0.90 5.53 17.54
CA LYS A 20 -2.27 5.14 17.89
C LYS A 20 -3.27 5.94 17.05
N ILE A 21 -4.47 5.40 16.88
CA ILE A 21 -5.56 6.11 16.17
C ILE A 21 -5.92 7.45 16.83
N GLY A 22 -5.67 7.61 18.13
CA GLY A 22 -5.88 8.87 18.85
C GLY A 22 -4.92 9.99 18.41
N ASP A 23 -3.81 9.66 17.74
CA ASP A 23 -2.88 10.63 17.18
C ASP A 23 -3.37 11.18 15.83
N PHE A 24 -4.40 10.56 15.23
CA PHE A 24 -4.90 10.93 13.92
C PHE A 24 -5.81 12.14 14.02
N LYS A 25 -5.71 13.03 13.02
CA LYS A 25 -6.55 14.21 12.94
C LYS A 25 -7.80 13.92 12.13
N ASP A 26 -8.88 14.61 12.48
CA ASP A 26 -10.08 14.60 11.66
C ASP A 26 -9.82 15.26 10.29
N LEU A 27 -10.55 14.81 9.27
CA LEU A 27 -10.43 15.37 7.92
C LEU A 27 -10.71 16.88 7.85
N SER A 28 -11.65 17.38 8.68
CA SER A 28 -11.95 18.81 8.81
C SER A 28 -10.73 19.61 9.24
N THR A 29 -9.88 19.05 10.11
CA THR A 29 -8.68 19.73 10.60
C THR A 29 -7.70 20.02 9.47
N TYR A 30 -7.58 19.14 8.47
CA TYR A 30 -6.69 19.37 7.33
C TYR A 30 -7.20 20.47 6.39
N ARG A 31 -8.51 20.73 6.35
CA ARG A 31 -9.08 21.81 5.52
C ARG A 31 -8.75 23.19 6.08
N GLU A 32 -8.65 23.29 7.40
CA GLU A 32 -8.38 24.54 8.13
C GLU A 32 -6.87 24.76 8.37
N GLN A 33 -6.06 23.71 8.20
CA GLN A 33 -4.64 23.76 8.50
C GLN A 33 -3.85 24.50 7.41
N ASN A 34 -3.03 25.47 7.84
CA ASN A 34 -2.01 26.07 7.00
C ASN A 34 -0.77 25.17 6.92
N PHE A 35 -0.56 24.54 5.76
CA PHE A 35 0.64 23.74 5.49
C PHE A 35 1.83 24.65 5.14
N LYS A 36 2.98 24.40 5.77
CA LYS A 36 4.23 25.09 5.42
C LYS A 36 4.77 24.53 4.10
N ALA A 37 4.59 25.28 3.02
CA ALA A 37 5.11 24.95 1.70
C ALA A 37 5.46 26.24 0.93
N THR A 38 6.36 26.14 -0.05
CA THR A 38 6.66 27.29 -0.92
C THR A 38 5.45 27.61 -1.81
N GLN A 39 5.32 28.87 -2.26
CA GLN A 39 4.24 29.26 -3.18
C GLN A 39 4.27 28.44 -4.48
N SER A 40 5.47 28.09 -4.96
CA SER A 40 5.65 27.21 -6.12
C SER A 40 5.07 25.82 -5.88
N THR A 41 5.36 25.22 -4.71
CA THR A 41 4.80 23.92 -4.31
C THR A 41 3.27 23.99 -4.20
N ILE A 42 2.73 25.02 -3.54
CA ILE A 42 1.28 25.21 -3.39
C ILE A 42 0.60 25.32 -4.76
N LYS A 43 1.20 26.07 -5.70
CA LYS A 43 0.68 26.18 -7.07
C LYS A 43 0.67 24.82 -7.77
N LYS A 44 1.78 24.07 -7.73
CA LYS A 44 1.86 22.72 -8.34
C LYS A 44 0.82 21.76 -7.79
N ILE A 45 0.63 21.74 -6.47
CA ILE A 45 -0.40 20.91 -5.82
C ILE A 45 -1.79 21.31 -6.30
N ARG A 46 -2.09 22.62 -6.35
CA ARG A 46 -3.39 23.12 -6.83
C ARG A 46 -3.64 22.76 -8.29
N ASP A 47 -2.63 22.88 -9.15
CA ASP A 47 -2.74 22.53 -10.57
C ASP A 47 -2.95 21.02 -10.76
N LEU A 48 -2.24 20.19 -9.99
CA LEU A 48 -2.47 18.75 -9.95
C LEU A 48 -3.89 18.42 -9.49
N SER A 49 -4.36 19.00 -8.38
CA SER A 49 -5.72 18.76 -7.86
C SER A 49 -6.80 19.10 -8.89
N LYS A 50 -6.67 20.21 -9.62
CA LYS A 50 -7.61 20.54 -10.71
C LYS A 50 -7.59 19.49 -11.81
N LYS A 51 -6.39 19.07 -12.26
CA LYS A 51 -6.25 18.04 -13.29
C LYS A 51 -6.83 16.69 -12.87
N LEU A 52 -6.67 16.29 -11.61
CA LEU A 52 -7.28 15.07 -11.10
C LEU A 52 -8.81 15.13 -11.18
N ILE A 53 -9.41 16.25 -10.81
CA ILE A 53 -10.87 16.44 -10.89
C ILE A 53 -11.33 16.38 -12.36
N GLU A 54 -10.65 17.08 -13.27
CA GLU A 54 -10.93 17.04 -14.71
C GLU A 54 -10.85 15.61 -15.27
N PHE A 55 -9.74 14.90 -15.00
CA PHE A 55 -9.54 13.53 -15.44
C PHE A 55 -10.63 12.59 -14.93
N ARG A 56 -11.02 12.71 -13.67
CA ARG A 56 -12.07 11.86 -13.10
C ARG A 56 -13.46 12.19 -13.64
N ALA A 57 -13.75 13.47 -13.90
CA ALA A 57 -14.98 13.88 -14.58
C ALA A 57 -15.06 13.28 -16.00
N ASP A 58 -13.93 13.15 -16.69
CA ASP A 58 -13.82 12.55 -18.02
C ASP A 58 -13.65 11.01 -17.99
N GLY A 59 -13.76 10.38 -16.82
CA GLY A 59 -13.62 8.92 -16.66
C GLY A 59 -12.19 8.39 -16.80
N LYS A 60 -11.17 9.26 -16.85
CA LYS A 60 -9.75 8.88 -16.99
C LYS A 60 -9.18 8.26 -15.71
N PRO A 61 -8.25 7.30 -15.81
CA PRO A 61 -7.74 6.59 -14.64
C PRO A 61 -6.89 7.48 -13.74
N VAL A 62 -6.98 7.24 -12.43
CA VAL A 62 -6.13 7.90 -11.42
C VAL A 62 -5.62 6.84 -10.45
N ILE A 63 -4.31 6.62 -10.48
CA ILE A 63 -3.62 5.68 -9.59
C ILE A 63 -2.92 6.44 -8.48
N ILE A 64 -3.08 5.99 -7.24
CA ILE A 64 -2.21 6.41 -6.13
C ILE A 64 -1.37 5.23 -5.69
N PHE A 65 -0.05 5.35 -5.75
CA PHE A 65 0.87 4.41 -5.14
C PHE A 65 1.40 4.98 -3.83
N THR A 66 1.37 4.19 -2.75
CA THR A 66 1.81 4.66 -1.43
C THR A 66 2.65 3.65 -0.66
N GLY A 67 3.67 4.15 0.06
CA GLY A 67 4.35 3.38 1.09
C GLY A 67 3.67 3.49 2.47
N ALA A 68 4.17 2.70 3.41
CA ALA A 68 3.66 2.58 4.77
C ALA A 68 3.52 3.90 5.57
N HIS A 69 4.38 4.88 5.30
CA HIS A 69 4.43 6.11 6.11
C HIS A 69 3.16 6.94 6.02
N LEU A 70 2.47 6.91 4.88
CA LEU A 70 1.23 7.66 4.73
C LEU A 70 0.14 7.09 5.65
N ILE A 71 0.02 5.76 5.69
CA ILE A 71 -0.95 5.05 6.54
C ILE A 71 -0.61 5.24 8.02
N LYS A 72 0.65 4.96 8.41
CA LYS A 72 1.05 5.05 9.82
C LYS A 72 1.03 6.48 10.37
N ASN A 73 1.06 7.51 9.52
CA ASN A 73 0.95 8.91 9.95
C ASN A 73 -0.50 9.40 10.02
N GLY A 74 -1.49 8.49 9.89
CA GLY A 74 -2.90 8.83 10.02
C GLY A 74 -3.53 9.49 8.81
N LEU A 75 -2.92 9.36 7.62
CA LEU A 75 -3.44 9.94 6.38
C LEU A 75 -4.29 8.92 5.57
N GLY A 76 -4.48 7.71 6.09
CA GLY A 76 -5.43 6.72 5.55
C GLY A 76 -6.84 7.27 5.31
N PRO A 77 -7.46 7.98 6.29
CA PRO A 77 -8.77 8.62 6.11
C PRO A 77 -8.85 9.59 4.92
N VAL A 78 -7.75 10.28 4.58
CA VAL A 78 -7.71 11.18 3.41
C VAL A 78 -7.83 10.36 2.13
N LEU A 79 -7.09 9.25 2.03
CA LEU A 79 -7.20 8.35 0.88
C LEU A 79 -8.59 7.71 0.77
N ILE A 80 -9.18 7.31 1.91
CA ILE A 80 -10.53 6.76 1.97
C ILE A 80 -11.56 7.78 1.44
N ASP A 81 -11.44 9.06 1.83
CA ASP A 81 -12.31 10.12 1.30
C ASP A 81 -12.16 10.30 -0.21
N LEU A 82 -10.95 10.18 -0.76
CA LEU A 82 -10.73 10.21 -2.21
C LEU A 82 -11.36 9.00 -2.92
N VAL A 83 -11.25 7.80 -2.34
CA VAL A 83 -11.88 6.57 -2.83
C VAL A 83 -13.39 6.72 -2.86
N LYS A 84 -14.01 7.13 -1.75
CA LYS A 84 -15.47 7.32 -1.64
C LYS A 84 -16.03 8.37 -2.58
N ARG A 85 -15.23 9.36 -2.96
CA ARG A 85 -15.60 10.39 -3.96
C ARG A 85 -15.36 9.95 -5.41
N GLY A 86 -14.89 8.73 -5.64
CA GLY A 86 -14.58 8.22 -6.97
C GLY A 86 -13.40 8.95 -7.65
N LEU A 87 -12.54 9.60 -6.86
CA LEU A 87 -11.41 10.38 -7.37
C LEU A 87 -10.17 9.53 -7.71
N VAL A 88 -10.18 8.27 -7.31
CA VAL A 88 -9.08 7.30 -7.51
C VAL A 88 -9.68 6.04 -8.11
N THR A 89 -9.02 5.46 -9.11
CA THR A 89 -9.45 4.22 -9.76
C THR A 89 -8.69 2.99 -9.26
N LEU A 90 -7.48 3.18 -8.71
CA LEU A 90 -6.71 2.12 -8.07
C LEU A 90 -5.75 2.70 -7.04
N ILE A 91 -5.58 1.99 -5.93
CA ILE A 91 -4.53 2.26 -4.96
C ILE A 91 -3.52 1.11 -4.96
N GLY A 92 -2.23 1.44 -5.03
CA GLY A 92 -1.12 0.49 -4.93
C GLY A 92 -0.31 0.73 -3.66
N GLY A 93 0.20 -0.33 -3.05
CA GLY A 93 1.10 -0.25 -1.90
C GLY A 93 2.11 -1.38 -1.86
N ASN A 94 3.01 -1.34 -0.88
CA ASN A 94 3.89 -2.46 -0.56
C ASN A 94 3.35 -3.24 0.65
N GLY A 95 4.01 -4.35 1.01
CA GLY A 95 3.56 -5.20 2.13
C GLY A 95 3.46 -4.43 3.44
N ALA A 96 4.42 -3.55 3.73
CA ALA A 96 4.36 -2.69 4.92
C ALA A 96 3.10 -1.80 4.93
N THR A 97 2.68 -1.22 3.79
CA THR A 97 1.44 -0.42 3.69
C THR A 97 0.23 -1.20 4.23
N VAL A 98 0.03 -2.43 3.75
CA VAL A 98 -1.13 -3.24 4.16
C VAL A 98 -1.00 -3.78 5.58
N ILE A 99 0.21 -4.03 6.07
CA ILE A 99 0.44 -4.46 7.46
C ILE A 99 0.07 -3.35 8.43
N HIS A 100 0.55 -2.11 8.21
CA HIS A 100 0.17 -0.97 9.05
C HIS A 100 -1.33 -0.72 9.04
N ASP A 101 -1.97 -0.83 7.86
CA ASP A 101 -3.41 -0.69 7.68
C ASP A 101 -4.19 -1.77 8.49
N PHE A 102 -3.75 -3.02 8.40
CA PHE A 102 -4.32 -4.16 9.10
C PHE A 102 -4.21 -4.00 10.63
N GLU A 103 -3.05 -3.58 11.14
CA GLU A 103 -2.85 -3.40 12.59
C GLU A 103 -3.73 -2.29 13.15
N LEU A 104 -3.84 -1.17 12.45
CA LEU A 104 -4.73 -0.08 12.82
C LEU A 104 -6.17 -0.57 12.87
N ALA A 105 -6.62 -1.35 11.89
CA ALA A 105 -7.97 -1.93 11.92
C ALA A 105 -8.17 -2.95 13.04
N LEU A 106 -7.15 -3.75 13.36
CA LEU A 106 -7.25 -4.79 14.37
C LEU A 106 -7.28 -4.22 15.79
N ILE A 107 -6.31 -3.37 16.12
CA ILE A 107 -6.07 -2.93 17.50
C ILE A 107 -6.03 -1.40 17.69
N GLY A 108 -6.03 -0.61 16.60
CA GLY A 108 -5.95 0.84 16.68
C GLY A 108 -4.54 1.38 16.96
N GLU A 109 -3.52 0.54 16.82
CA GLU A 109 -2.11 0.89 17.08
C GLU A 109 -1.19 0.24 16.05
N THR A 110 -0.08 0.89 15.73
CA THR A 110 0.93 0.38 14.78
C THR A 110 2.31 1.01 15.01
N SER A 111 3.30 0.60 14.22
CA SER A 111 4.72 1.01 14.30
C SER A 111 5.42 0.54 15.57
N GLU A 112 6.06 -0.63 15.47
CA GLU A 112 6.89 -1.20 16.53
C GLU A 112 8.15 -0.36 16.82
N ASP A 113 8.61 -0.37 18.07
CA ASP A 113 9.86 0.25 18.48
C ASP A 113 11.09 -0.63 18.18
N VAL A 114 11.49 -0.68 16.91
CA VAL A 114 12.56 -1.57 16.41
C VAL A 114 13.83 -1.60 17.29
N PRO A 115 14.44 -0.46 17.70
CA PRO A 115 15.68 -0.50 18.48
C PRO A 115 15.57 -1.24 19.81
N SER A 116 14.40 -1.24 20.47
CA SER A 116 14.24 -1.87 21.80
C SER A 116 13.95 -3.38 21.74
N VAL A 117 13.67 -3.92 20.55
CA VAL A 117 13.18 -5.29 20.33
C VAL A 117 14.04 -6.11 19.34
N LEU A 118 14.83 -5.47 18.49
CA LEU A 118 15.58 -6.15 17.42
C LEU A 118 16.60 -7.14 17.98
N GLU A 119 17.43 -6.71 18.94
CA GLU A 119 18.45 -7.56 19.56
C GLU A 119 17.85 -8.72 20.37
N LYS A 120 16.57 -8.60 20.76
CA LYS A 120 15.80 -9.62 21.49
C LYS A 120 15.11 -10.61 20.55
N GLY A 121 15.22 -10.43 19.23
CA GLY A 121 14.53 -11.25 18.23
C GLY A 121 13.00 -11.07 18.24
N GLN A 122 12.51 -9.92 18.71
CA GLN A 122 11.07 -9.65 18.86
C GLN A 122 10.49 -8.81 17.71
N PHE A 123 11.34 -8.18 16.89
CA PHE A 123 10.88 -7.33 15.78
C PHE A 123 10.04 -8.13 14.78
N GLY A 124 8.77 -7.75 14.62
CA GLY A 124 7.85 -8.41 13.69
C GLY A 124 7.29 -9.76 14.16
N MET A 125 7.45 -10.12 15.44
CA MET A 125 7.01 -11.43 15.96
C MET A 125 5.62 -11.42 16.61
N ALA A 126 4.76 -10.48 16.25
CA ALA A 126 3.38 -10.47 16.72
C ALA A 126 2.59 -11.66 16.14
N TYR A 127 1.86 -12.41 16.98
CA TYR A 127 1.12 -13.61 16.57
C TYR A 127 0.03 -13.29 15.54
N GLU A 128 -0.62 -12.13 15.65
CA GLU A 128 -1.73 -11.72 14.81
C GLU A 128 -1.34 -11.53 13.34
N PHE A 129 -0.05 -11.40 13.03
CA PHE A 129 0.45 -11.41 11.66
C PHE A 129 0.28 -12.79 10.96
N ASN A 130 0.12 -13.88 11.72
CA ASN A 130 -0.27 -15.18 11.16
C ASN A 130 -1.66 -15.11 10.50
N TYR A 131 -2.51 -14.15 10.88
CA TYR A 131 -3.85 -13.99 10.31
C TYR A 131 -3.75 -13.56 8.84
N ILE A 132 -2.80 -12.67 8.53
CA ILE A 132 -2.50 -12.25 7.15
C ILE A 132 -2.02 -13.44 6.32
N ASN A 133 -1.04 -14.21 6.81
CA ASN A 133 -0.53 -15.39 6.09
C ASN A 133 -1.63 -16.41 5.81
N LYS A 134 -2.50 -16.69 6.79
CA LYS A 134 -3.63 -17.61 6.59
C LYS A 134 -4.67 -17.04 5.61
N ALA A 135 -4.97 -15.74 5.69
CA ALA A 135 -5.85 -15.08 4.72
C ALA A 135 -5.30 -15.18 3.30
N LEU A 136 -3.99 -14.99 3.11
CA LEU A 136 -3.32 -15.14 1.80
C LEU A 136 -3.37 -16.58 1.29
N GLU A 137 -3.19 -17.58 2.15
CA GLU A 137 -3.36 -18.99 1.76
C GLU A 137 -4.76 -19.26 1.21
N ILE A 138 -5.79 -18.82 1.94
CA ILE A 138 -7.18 -19.00 1.53
C ILE A 138 -7.46 -18.21 0.24
N GLY A 139 -6.98 -16.97 0.19
CA GLY A 139 -7.13 -16.06 -0.94
C GLY A 139 -6.49 -16.57 -2.22
N ASP A 140 -5.29 -17.15 -2.14
CA ASP A 140 -4.59 -17.72 -3.28
C ASP A 140 -5.38 -18.89 -3.90
N LYS A 141 -5.98 -19.74 -3.05
CA LYS A 141 -6.87 -20.84 -3.49
C LYS A 141 -8.16 -20.34 -4.15
N CYS A 142 -8.53 -19.09 -3.90
CA CYS A 142 -9.67 -18.40 -4.51
C CYS A 142 -9.27 -17.45 -5.65
N GLU A 143 -8.00 -17.48 -6.08
CA GLU A 143 -7.44 -16.63 -7.14
C GLU A 143 -7.58 -15.12 -6.88
N LEU A 144 -7.55 -14.70 -5.62
CA LEU A 144 -7.69 -13.30 -5.23
C LEU A 144 -6.34 -12.56 -5.23
N GLY A 145 -6.40 -11.25 -5.43
CA GLY A 145 -5.28 -10.32 -5.22
C GLY A 145 -4.96 -10.12 -3.74
N PHE A 146 -3.73 -9.74 -3.37
CA PHE A 146 -3.35 -9.57 -1.95
C PHE A 146 -4.21 -8.48 -1.31
N GLY A 147 -4.28 -7.29 -1.90
CA GLY A 147 -5.06 -6.21 -1.31
C GLY A 147 -6.55 -6.53 -1.22
N GLU A 148 -7.11 -7.25 -2.20
CA GLU A 148 -8.48 -7.77 -2.17
C GLU A 148 -8.69 -8.75 -1.02
N VAL A 149 -7.77 -9.71 -0.82
CA VAL A 149 -7.83 -10.67 0.29
C VAL A 149 -7.93 -9.96 1.63
N ILE A 150 -7.11 -8.94 1.84
CA ILE A 150 -7.08 -8.22 3.12
C ILE A 150 -8.32 -7.34 3.28
N GLY A 151 -8.76 -6.65 2.23
CA GLY A 151 -10.01 -5.90 2.24
C GLY A 151 -11.23 -6.79 2.54
N LYS A 152 -11.31 -7.95 1.91
CA LYS A 152 -12.34 -8.97 2.14
C LYS A 152 -12.25 -9.54 3.56
N PHE A 153 -11.05 -9.83 4.05
CA PHE A 153 -10.84 -10.36 5.39
C PHE A 153 -11.34 -9.40 6.49
N MET A 154 -11.15 -8.09 6.30
CA MET A 154 -11.61 -7.08 7.27
C MET A 154 -13.08 -6.69 7.11
N SER A 155 -13.68 -6.97 5.96
CA SER A 155 -15.05 -6.51 5.62
C SER A 155 -16.10 -7.61 5.65
N GLU A 156 -15.73 -8.87 5.44
CA GLU A 156 -16.66 -10.00 5.36
C GLU A 156 -16.50 -10.97 6.52
N GLU A 157 -17.56 -11.09 7.33
CA GLU A 157 -17.55 -11.99 8.48
C GLU A 157 -17.36 -13.46 8.08
N SER A 158 -17.93 -13.90 6.95
CA SER A 158 -17.77 -15.27 6.45
C SER A 158 -16.31 -15.60 6.16
N PHE A 159 -15.56 -14.69 5.53
CA PHE A 159 -14.15 -14.87 5.24
C PHE A 159 -13.31 -14.84 6.52
N SER A 160 -13.58 -13.89 7.43
CA SER A 160 -12.90 -13.81 8.73
C SER A 160 -13.11 -15.06 9.59
N ARG A 161 -14.34 -15.60 9.62
CA ARG A 161 -14.64 -16.87 10.30
C ARG A 161 -13.86 -18.04 9.70
N LYS A 162 -13.72 -18.10 8.38
CA LYS A 162 -12.92 -19.14 7.71
C LYS A 162 -11.44 -19.06 8.10
N VAL A 163 -10.86 -17.85 8.09
CA VAL A 163 -9.47 -17.63 8.56
C VAL A 163 -9.32 -18.08 10.02
N ALA A 164 -10.25 -17.70 10.88
CA ALA A 164 -10.23 -18.08 12.29
C ALA A 164 -10.35 -19.59 12.49
N SER A 165 -11.25 -20.28 11.78
CA SER A 165 -11.42 -21.74 11.92
C SER A 165 -10.22 -22.56 11.47
N GLU A 166 -9.40 -22.04 10.55
CA GLU A 166 -8.21 -22.73 10.05
C GLU A 166 -6.93 -22.42 10.85
N LEU A 167 -6.99 -21.49 11.82
CA LEU A 167 -5.80 -21.00 12.53
C LEU A 167 -5.95 -20.95 14.04
N LEU A 168 -7.15 -20.73 14.56
CA LEU A 168 -7.43 -20.57 15.99
C LEU A 168 -8.18 -21.79 16.54
N ALA A 169 -8.15 -21.93 17.86
CA ALA A 169 -8.96 -22.94 18.55
C ALA A 169 -10.47 -22.69 18.34
N GLU A 170 -11.25 -23.76 18.44
CA GLU A 170 -12.70 -23.74 18.26
C GLU A 170 -13.37 -22.64 19.12
N GLY A 171 -14.33 -21.93 18.52
CA GLY A 171 -15.07 -20.83 19.17
C GLY A 171 -14.33 -19.49 19.23
N LYS A 172 -13.04 -19.41 18.85
CA LYS A 172 -12.32 -18.12 18.76
C LYS A 172 -12.68 -17.36 17.48
N LYS A 173 -12.65 -16.03 17.58
CA LYS A 173 -12.96 -15.10 16.48
C LYS A 173 -11.87 -14.05 16.34
N ILE A 174 -11.68 -13.57 15.12
CA ILE A 174 -10.84 -12.40 14.83
C ILE A 174 -11.77 -11.19 14.74
N ILE A 175 -11.53 -10.20 15.61
CA ILE A 175 -12.36 -9.00 15.73
C ILE A 175 -11.50 -7.80 15.35
N PHE A 176 -11.85 -7.14 14.25
CA PHE A 176 -11.30 -5.84 13.88
C PHE A 176 -12.03 -4.76 14.65
N LYS A 177 -11.33 -4.03 15.53
CA LYS A 177 -11.92 -2.97 16.35
C LYS A 177 -12.22 -1.70 15.54
N TYR A 178 -11.47 -1.46 14.47
CA TYR A 178 -11.53 -0.24 13.68
C TYR A 178 -11.48 -0.54 12.16
N PRO A 179 -12.35 -1.41 11.61
CA PRO A 179 -12.28 -1.77 10.19
C PRO A 179 -12.53 -0.57 9.25
N ASP A 180 -13.25 0.46 9.70
CA ASP A 180 -13.61 1.61 8.87
C ASP A 180 -12.47 2.59 8.62
N ILE A 181 -11.37 2.50 9.39
CA ILE A 181 -10.17 3.29 9.11
C ILE A 181 -9.20 2.58 8.17
N SER A 182 -9.43 1.30 7.86
CA SER A 182 -8.59 0.56 6.93
C SER A 182 -8.86 1.01 5.50
N LEU A 183 -7.79 1.38 4.81
CA LEU A 183 -7.84 1.69 3.40
C LEU A 183 -8.22 0.46 2.57
N ALA A 184 -7.63 -0.71 2.84
CA ALA A 184 -7.95 -1.93 2.10
C ALA A 184 -9.42 -2.35 2.27
N ALA A 185 -9.97 -2.24 3.48
CA ALA A 185 -11.38 -2.52 3.75
C ALA A 185 -12.31 -1.56 3.00
N ASN A 186 -12.02 -0.26 3.01
CA ASN A 186 -12.83 0.72 2.28
C ASN A 186 -12.71 0.55 0.75
N CYS A 187 -11.51 0.31 0.23
CA CYS A 187 -11.30 -0.03 -1.18
C CYS A 187 -12.16 -1.24 -1.62
N TYR A 188 -12.19 -2.30 -0.81
CA TYR A 188 -13.04 -3.46 -1.05
C TYR A 188 -14.53 -3.12 -1.09
N LYS A 189 -15.03 -2.38 -0.08
CA LYS A 189 -16.43 -1.96 0.01
C LYS A 189 -16.86 -1.07 -1.18
N GLU A 190 -15.97 -0.20 -1.64
CA GLU A 190 -16.23 0.75 -2.73
C GLU A 190 -15.89 0.19 -4.13
N ASN A 191 -15.51 -1.09 -4.23
CA ASN A 191 -15.08 -1.74 -5.48
C ASN A 191 -13.93 -1.01 -6.21
N VAL A 192 -13.01 -0.41 -5.45
CA VAL A 192 -11.78 0.20 -5.96
C VAL A 192 -10.61 -0.74 -5.66
N PRO A 193 -9.89 -1.26 -6.67
CA PRO A 193 -8.76 -2.16 -6.42
C PRO A 193 -7.70 -1.54 -5.49
N PHE A 194 -7.40 -2.26 -4.42
CA PHE A 194 -6.19 -2.06 -3.64
C PHE A 194 -5.21 -3.18 -4.00
N THR A 195 -4.03 -2.82 -4.48
CA THR A 195 -3.00 -3.75 -4.96
C THR A 195 -1.78 -3.68 -4.05
N VAL A 196 -1.22 -4.83 -3.68
CA VAL A 196 -0.04 -4.93 -2.83
C VAL A 196 1.09 -5.62 -3.59
N HIS A 197 2.17 -4.87 -3.83
CA HIS A 197 3.38 -5.35 -4.49
C HIS A 197 4.44 -5.65 -3.44
N ALA A 198 4.42 -6.90 -2.97
CA ALA A 198 5.19 -7.31 -1.80
C ALA A 198 6.56 -7.90 -2.19
N GLY A 199 7.59 -7.59 -1.40
CA GLY A 199 8.88 -8.26 -1.48
C GLY A 199 8.87 -9.57 -0.69
N ILE A 200 9.94 -10.37 -0.79
CA ILE A 200 10.14 -11.56 0.04
C ILE A 200 11.29 -11.28 1.00
N GLY A 201 11.05 -11.45 2.30
CA GLY A 201 11.98 -11.10 3.36
C GLY A 201 11.98 -9.60 3.71
N THR A 202 11.00 -8.85 3.19
CA THR A 202 10.88 -7.39 3.44
C THR A 202 9.83 -7.07 4.49
N ASP A 203 8.87 -7.98 4.70
CA ASP A 203 7.69 -7.71 5.53
C ASP A 203 7.69 -8.63 6.76
N VAL A 204 7.16 -8.14 7.88
CA VAL A 204 7.16 -8.88 9.15
C VAL A 204 6.42 -10.21 9.09
N ILE A 205 5.44 -10.35 8.17
CA ILE A 205 4.73 -11.60 7.92
C ILE A 205 5.63 -12.71 7.35
N ASP A 206 6.77 -12.36 6.73
CA ASP A 206 7.69 -13.31 6.08
C ASP A 206 8.54 -14.09 7.08
N GLN A 207 8.65 -13.57 8.31
CA GLN A 207 9.46 -14.14 9.37
C GLN A 207 8.74 -15.28 10.09
N LEU A 208 7.43 -15.45 9.88
CA LEU A 208 6.61 -16.35 10.68
C LEU A 208 6.58 -17.76 10.09
N ARG A 209 6.37 -18.77 10.95
CA ARG A 209 6.24 -20.17 10.52
C ARG A 209 5.08 -20.42 9.54
N THR A 210 4.06 -19.58 9.57
CA THR A 210 2.91 -19.65 8.64
C THR A 210 3.21 -19.04 7.28
N PHE A 211 4.36 -18.38 7.10
CA PHE A 211 4.73 -17.78 5.84
C PHE A 211 4.92 -18.84 4.75
N ASN A 212 4.35 -18.58 3.58
CA ASN A 212 4.62 -19.35 2.39
C ASN A 212 4.70 -18.42 1.18
N GLY A 213 5.88 -18.38 0.55
CA GLY A 213 6.15 -17.52 -0.60
C GLY A 213 5.24 -17.78 -1.80
N LYS A 214 4.69 -19.00 -1.94
CA LYS A 214 3.70 -19.32 -2.97
C LYS A 214 2.45 -18.45 -2.83
N TYR A 215 1.88 -18.39 -1.64
CA TYR A 215 0.60 -17.69 -1.42
C TYR A 215 0.79 -16.17 -1.49
N LYS A 216 1.83 -15.65 -0.83
CA LYS A 216 2.16 -14.22 -0.90
C LYS A 216 2.47 -13.79 -2.34
N GLY A 217 3.32 -14.54 -3.03
CA GLY A 217 3.71 -14.28 -4.41
C GLY A 217 2.56 -14.44 -5.40
N GLY A 218 1.70 -15.45 -5.23
CA GLY A 218 0.51 -15.67 -6.06
C GLY A 218 -0.45 -14.49 -5.98
N CYS A 219 -0.86 -14.11 -4.77
CA CYS A 219 -1.75 -12.97 -4.55
C CYS A 219 -1.15 -11.64 -5.04
N SER A 220 0.13 -11.36 -4.74
CA SER A 220 0.81 -10.15 -5.21
C SER A 220 1.03 -10.13 -6.73
N GLY A 221 1.23 -11.30 -7.35
CA GLY A 221 1.34 -11.46 -8.80
C GLY A 221 0.03 -11.12 -9.52
N ARG A 222 -1.12 -11.50 -8.95
CA ARG A 222 -2.44 -11.10 -9.48
C ARG A 222 -2.66 -9.59 -9.35
N ASP A 223 -2.29 -9.00 -8.21
CA ASP A 223 -2.30 -7.55 -8.01
C ASP A 223 -1.46 -6.81 -9.05
N PHE A 224 -0.32 -7.37 -9.46
CA PHE A 224 0.48 -6.82 -10.56
C PHE A 224 -0.27 -6.81 -11.89
N LEU A 225 -0.99 -7.88 -12.24
CA LEU A 225 -1.79 -7.91 -13.46
C LEU A 225 -3.00 -6.96 -13.41
N ILE A 226 -3.62 -6.78 -12.24
CA ILE A 226 -4.68 -5.78 -12.02
C ILE A 226 -4.13 -4.36 -12.28
N LEU A 227 -2.95 -4.05 -11.74
CA LEU A 227 -2.29 -2.77 -12.00
C LEU A 227 -1.96 -2.60 -13.49
N VAL A 228 -1.38 -3.61 -14.15
CA VAL A 228 -1.09 -3.55 -15.59
C VAL A 228 -2.37 -3.26 -16.38
N ASN A 229 -3.47 -3.94 -16.07
CA ASN A 229 -4.75 -3.72 -16.72
C ASN A 229 -5.25 -2.28 -16.52
N GLU A 230 -5.12 -1.71 -15.32
CA GLU A 230 -5.47 -0.31 -15.07
C GLU A 230 -4.59 0.66 -15.88
N ILE A 231 -3.29 0.40 -15.97
CA ILE A 231 -2.34 1.19 -16.77
C ILE A 231 -2.75 1.21 -18.26
N THR A 232 -3.34 0.13 -18.79
CA THR A 232 -3.82 0.11 -20.19
C THR A 232 -4.94 1.12 -20.48
N LYS A 233 -5.58 1.67 -19.45
CA LYS A 233 -6.65 2.67 -19.58
C LYS A 233 -6.13 4.11 -19.69
N PHE A 234 -4.83 4.34 -19.53
CA PHE A 234 -4.20 5.66 -19.60
C PHE A 234 -4.03 6.11 -21.06
N ILE A 235 -5.16 6.32 -21.74
CA ILE A 235 -5.22 6.78 -23.13
C ILE A 235 -5.70 8.23 -23.12
N GLN A 236 -4.84 9.13 -23.58
CA GLN A 236 -5.09 10.57 -23.66
C GLN A 236 -5.51 11.14 -22.29
N GLY A 237 -4.69 10.92 -21.26
CA GLY A 237 -4.93 11.45 -19.92
C GLY A 237 -4.99 10.41 -18.81
N GLY A 238 -5.20 10.92 -17.60
CA GLY A 238 -5.09 10.18 -16.36
C GLY A 238 -3.91 10.65 -15.51
N ALA A 239 -3.82 10.17 -14.28
CA ALA A 239 -2.75 10.55 -13.38
C ALA A 239 -2.21 9.38 -12.54
N ILE A 240 -0.90 9.39 -12.30
CA ILE A 240 -0.24 8.50 -11.36
C ILE A 240 0.41 9.36 -10.28
N ILE A 241 0.07 9.08 -9.02
CA ILE A 241 0.59 9.81 -7.87
C ILE A 241 1.41 8.83 -7.02
N ASN A 242 2.70 9.10 -6.83
CA ASN A 242 3.59 8.29 -5.99
C ASN A 242 3.87 9.01 -4.69
N ILE A 243 3.57 8.38 -3.54
CA ILE A 243 3.69 9.01 -2.22
C ILE A 243 4.45 8.09 -1.25
N GLY A 244 5.68 8.47 -0.90
CA GLY A 244 6.50 7.73 0.07
C GLY A 244 6.84 6.31 -0.38
N SER A 245 7.09 6.11 -1.68
CA SER A 245 7.50 4.84 -2.27
C SER A 245 8.64 5.09 -3.25
N ALA A 246 9.87 5.13 -2.73
CA ALA A 246 11.04 5.53 -3.50
C ALA A 246 11.52 4.46 -4.50
N VAL A 247 11.09 3.21 -4.31
CA VAL A 247 11.60 2.05 -5.05
C VAL A 247 10.47 1.19 -5.61
N THR A 248 9.62 0.61 -4.76
CA THR A 248 8.62 -0.37 -5.19
C THR A 248 7.63 0.21 -6.19
N GLY A 249 6.98 1.34 -5.88
CA GLY A 249 6.04 2.00 -6.77
C GLY A 249 6.66 2.31 -8.13
N PRO A 250 7.76 3.09 -8.17
CA PRO A 250 8.47 3.43 -9.39
C PRO A 250 8.86 2.22 -10.24
N GLU A 251 9.43 1.18 -9.62
CA GLU A 251 9.89 0.02 -10.35
C GLU A 251 8.72 -0.81 -10.87
N VAL A 252 7.63 -0.99 -10.11
CA VAL A 252 6.46 -1.76 -10.55
C VAL A 252 5.71 -1.02 -11.66
N ILE A 253 5.46 0.28 -11.50
CA ILE A 253 4.77 1.10 -12.51
C ILE A 253 5.54 1.08 -13.83
N LEU A 254 6.88 1.19 -13.79
CA LEU A 254 7.70 1.11 -14.99
C LEU A 254 7.50 -0.21 -15.77
N LYS A 255 7.37 -1.35 -15.07
CA LYS A 255 7.13 -2.65 -15.74
C LYS A 255 5.70 -2.75 -16.22
N ALA A 256 4.73 -2.21 -15.48
CA ALA A 256 3.35 -2.17 -15.91
C ALA A 256 3.17 -1.37 -17.21
N VAL A 257 3.80 -0.19 -17.32
CA VAL A 257 3.84 0.60 -18.56
C VAL A 257 4.51 -0.17 -19.69
N SER A 258 5.66 -0.80 -19.43
CA SER A 258 6.36 -1.61 -20.44
C SER A 258 5.49 -2.75 -20.98
N MET A 259 4.80 -3.48 -20.08
CA MET A 259 3.87 -4.54 -20.47
C MET A 259 2.69 -4.03 -21.27
N ALA A 260 2.09 -2.90 -20.86
CA ALA A 260 0.99 -2.28 -21.60
C ALA A 260 1.43 -1.88 -23.02
N CYS A 261 2.61 -1.28 -23.18
CA CYS A 261 3.21 -0.98 -24.48
C CYS A 261 3.42 -2.25 -25.31
N ASN A 262 4.05 -3.28 -24.74
CA ASN A 262 4.31 -4.54 -25.43
C ASN A 262 3.02 -5.25 -25.88
N ALA A 263 1.93 -5.08 -25.13
CA ALA A 263 0.61 -5.60 -25.46
C ALA A 263 -0.17 -4.73 -26.48
N GLY A 264 0.45 -3.71 -27.06
CA GLY A 264 -0.20 -2.81 -28.03
C GLY A 264 -1.16 -1.78 -27.42
N LYS A 265 -1.21 -1.66 -26.09
CA LYS A 265 -2.05 -0.72 -25.35
C LYS A 265 -1.20 0.38 -24.71
N LYS A 266 -0.39 1.04 -25.54
CA LYS A 266 0.58 2.06 -25.09
C LYS A 266 -0.16 3.23 -24.39
N PRO A 267 0.14 3.50 -23.10
CA PRO A 267 -0.39 4.67 -22.44
C PRO A 267 0.21 5.97 -23.01
N ASN A 268 -0.55 7.07 -23.00
CA ASN A 268 -0.12 8.35 -23.55
C ASN A 268 -0.81 9.56 -22.87
N ASP A 269 -0.13 10.71 -22.91
CA ASP A 269 -0.58 12.03 -22.44
C ASP A 269 -1.13 12.07 -21.01
N PHE A 270 -0.53 11.31 -20.09
CA PHE A 270 -0.92 11.28 -18.67
C PHE A 270 0.05 12.04 -17.77
N LEU A 271 -0.41 12.41 -16.57
CA LEU A 271 0.39 13.10 -15.58
C LEU A 271 1.02 12.12 -14.58
N ILE A 272 2.27 12.36 -14.22
CA ILE A 272 2.91 11.71 -13.08
C ILE A 272 3.27 12.77 -12.05
N ALA A 273 2.90 12.54 -10.79
CA ALA A 273 3.27 13.37 -9.67
C ALA A 273 3.97 12.53 -8.60
N ASP A 274 5.25 12.83 -8.36
CA ASP A 274 6.06 12.17 -7.34
C ASP A 274 6.21 13.07 -6.11
N PHE A 275 5.82 12.53 -4.96
CA PHE A 275 5.79 13.20 -3.66
C PHE A 275 6.82 12.63 -2.69
N ASP A 276 7.77 11.82 -3.16
CA ASP A 276 8.80 11.32 -2.27
C ASP A 276 9.73 12.46 -1.78
N ILE A 277 10.18 12.35 -0.52
CA ILE A 277 10.79 13.47 0.19
C ILE A 277 12.24 13.63 -0.26
N ARG A 278 12.49 14.64 -1.09
CA ARG A 278 13.85 15.01 -1.54
C ARG A 278 14.01 16.52 -1.59
N SER A 279 15.25 16.98 -1.41
CA SER A 279 15.61 18.40 -1.50
C SER A 279 15.42 18.96 -2.90
N ALA A 280 15.70 18.17 -3.95
CA ALA A 280 15.43 18.50 -5.35
C ALA A 280 15.41 17.24 -6.24
N TYR A 281 14.71 17.33 -7.38
CA TYR A 281 14.86 16.40 -8.50
C TYR A 281 16.10 16.77 -9.30
N SER A 282 17.03 15.82 -9.46
CA SER A 282 18.29 16.07 -10.14
C SER A 282 18.23 15.67 -11.61
N LYS A 283 18.65 16.57 -12.50
CA LYS A 283 18.87 16.27 -13.92
C LYS A 283 19.92 15.18 -14.15
N SER A 284 20.75 14.86 -13.15
CA SER A 284 21.74 13.79 -13.22
C SER A 284 21.16 12.40 -12.91
N ALA A 285 19.88 12.25 -12.57
CA ALA A 285 19.28 10.95 -12.28
C ALA A 285 19.40 9.91 -13.42
N PRO A 286 19.51 10.28 -14.71
CA PRO A 286 19.81 9.30 -15.78
C PRO A 286 21.29 8.86 -15.85
N ASP A 287 22.22 9.60 -15.24
CA ASP A 287 23.67 9.35 -15.31
C ASP A 287 24.10 8.26 -14.33
N GLN A 288 24.57 7.12 -14.85
CA GLN A 288 25.00 5.95 -14.07
C GLN A 288 26.18 6.24 -13.13
N CYS A 289 26.96 7.28 -13.40
CA CYS A 289 28.07 7.72 -12.56
C CYS A 289 27.61 8.61 -11.39
N SER A 290 26.35 9.06 -11.38
CA SER A 290 25.78 9.90 -10.33
C SER A 290 25.08 9.06 -9.26
N GLU A 291 25.23 9.44 -7.99
CA GLU A 291 24.44 8.84 -6.90
C GLU A 291 22.93 8.95 -7.11
N ASN A 292 22.48 9.99 -7.83
CA ASN A 292 21.07 10.21 -8.13
C ASN A 292 20.46 9.11 -9.02
N TYR A 293 21.29 8.34 -9.73
CA TYR A 293 20.84 7.18 -10.52
C TYR A 293 20.24 6.05 -9.70
N TYR A 294 20.57 5.99 -8.41
CA TYR A 294 20.05 4.96 -7.51
C TYR A 294 18.68 5.32 -6.93
N PHE A 295 18.18 6.54 -7.16
CA PHE A 295 16.85 7.00 -6.76
C PHE A 295 15.81 6.64 -7.82
N ARG A 296 15.05 5.56 -7.56
CA ARG A 296 14.16 4.97 -8.57
C ARG A 296 12.93 5.81 -8.84
N ASP A 297 12.42 6.53 -7.86
CA ASP A 297 11.37 7.53 -8.01
C ASP A 297 11.71 8.55 -9.09
N GLN A 298 12.88 9.20 -9.02
CA GLN A 298 13.31 10.13 -10.08
C GLN A 298 13.56 9.40 -11.40
N LYS A 299 14.44 8.40 -11.36
CA LYS A 299 14.92 7.73 -12.57
C LYS A 299 13.81 7.03 -13.34
N SER A 300 12.93 6.32 -12.65
CA SER A 300 11.89 5.50 -13.26
C SER A 300 10.63 6.31 -13.54
N LEU A 301 10.10 7.08 -12.57
CA LEU A 301 8.85 7.82 -12.77
C LEU A 301 9.03 9.14 -13.52
N VAL A 302 10.09 9.90 -13.22
CA VAL A 302 10.28 11.26 -13.78
C VAL A 302 11.01 11.23 -15.12
N TYR A 303 11.98 10.33 -15.32
CA TYR A 303 12.87 10.36 -16.48
C TYR A 303 12.70 9.22 -17.49
N ARG A 304 12.13 8.07 -17.12
CA ARG A 304 12.06 6.88 -18.00
C ARG A 304 10.69 6.58 -18.57
N ILE A 305 9.64 6.85 -17.81
CA ILE A 305 8.28 6.71 -18.34
C ILE A 305 8.07 7.86 -19.34
N PRO A 306 7.76 7.55 -20.62
CA PRO A 306 7.65 8.53 -21.68
C PRO A 306 6.40 9.40 -21.57
#